data_AF-A0A4U9XN63-F1
#
_entry.id   AF-A0A4U9XN63-F1
#
_cell.length_a   1.000
_cell.length_b   1.000
_cell.length_c   1.000
_cell.angle_alpha   90.00
_cell.angle_beta   90.00
_cell.angle_gamma   90.00
#
_symmetry.space_group_name_H-M   'P 1'
#
loop_
_entity.id
_entity.type
_entity.pdbx_description
1 polymer ?
#
loop_
_entity_poly.entity_id
_entity_poly.type
_entity_poly.pdbx_seq_one_letter_code
_entity_poly.pdbx_strand_id
1 'polypeptide(L)'
;MEGKEYHHIFDKRTGFPIETDMASLTIIADSSLDCEIWTTRLFGLNSSKVFNIITHEPDIEGIIVTKDQRLAISRGLKKSFTVLY
;
A
#
# COMPACT_ATOMS: atom_id res chain seq x y z
N MET A 1 6.49 7.51 27.26
CA MET A 1 6.72 6.10 26.86
C MET A 1 6.09 5.94 25.50
N GLU A 2 6.86 6.20 24.44
CA GLU A 2 6.34 6.42 23.09
C GLU A 2 5.92 5.09 22.45
N GLY A 3 4.61 4.88 22.39
CA GLY A 3 3.98 3.78 21.65
C GLY A 3 4.16 3.96 20.14
N LYS A 4 5.39 3.72 19.65
CA LYS A 4 5.62 3.54 18.22
C LYS A 4 5.06 2.17 17.84
N GLU A 5 4.03 2.15 17.01
CA GLU A 5 3.57 0.92 16.37
C GLU A 5 4.69 0.41 15.46
N TYR A 6 5.36 -0.64 15.91
CA TYR A 6 6.33 -1.36 15.12
C TYR A 6 5.58 -2.21 14.11
N HIS A 7 5.40 -1.72 12.89
CA HIS A 7 5.11 -2.62 11.77
C HIS A 7 6.35 -3.50 11.59
N HIS A 8 6.20 -4.82 11.44
CA HIS A 8 7.31 -5.80 11.33
C HIS A 8 8.29 -5.54 10.14
N ILE A 9 8.07 -4.48 9.37
CA ILE A 9 8.84 -4.10 8.20
C ILE A 9 9.75 -2.91 8.59
N PHE A 10 11.05 -3.21 8.66
CA PHE A 10 12.10 -2.24 8.97
C PHE A 10 12.73 -1.70 7.68
N ASP A 11 13.10 -0.42 7.69
CA ASP A 11 13.91 0.16 6.61
C ASP A 11 15.31 -0.48 6.64
N LYS A 12 15.66 -1.24 5.60
CA LYS A 12 16.94 -1.95 5.50
C LYS A 12 18.16 -1.03 5.51
N ARG A 13 18.00 0.26 5.22
CA ARG A 13 19.07 1.27 5.18
C ARG A 13 19.32 1.90 6.55
N THR A 14 18.27 2.08 7.35
CA THR A 14 18.37 2.81 8.64
C THR A 14 18.22 1.89 9.85
N GLY A 15 17.61 0.72 9.70
CA GLY A 15 17.28 -0.19 10.81
C GLY A 15 16.09 0.27 11.66
N PHE A 16 15.46 1.39 11.32
CA PHE A 16 14.30 1.94 12.02
C PHE A 16 12.98 1.50 11.35
N PRO A 17 11.84 1.56 12.07
CA PRO A 17 10.53 1.31 11.48
C PRO A 17 10.28 2.22 10.28
N ILE A 18 9.67 1.68 9.21
CA ILE A 18 9.36 2.53 8.05
C ILE A 18 8.31 3.58 8.45
N GLU A 19 8.66 4.85 8.25
CA GLU A 19 7.72 5.96 8.38
C GLU A 19 6.90 6.11 7.10
N THR A 20 5.65 5.65 7.15
CA THR A 20 4.65 5.82 6.08
C THR A 20 3.32 6.28 6.66
N ASP A 21 2.56 7.02 5.85
CA ASP A 21 1.18 7.40 6.11
C ASP A 21 0.18 6.28 5.76
N MET A 22 0.64 5.21 5.11
CA MET A 22 -0.16 4.03 4.84
C MET A 22 -0.37 3.20 6.11
N ALA A 23 -1.63 2.80 6.35
CA ALA A 23 -1.99 1.76 7.28
C ALA A 23 -1.99 0.38 6.58
N SER A 24 -2.44 0.32 5.33
CA SER A 24 -2.40 -0.90 4.52
C SER A 24 -2.18 -0.59 3.03
N LEU A 25 -1.58 -1.56 2.35
CA LEU A 25 -1.49 -1.64 0.89
C LEU A 25 -1.96 -3.02 0.46
N THR A 26 -2.91 -3.07 -0.47
CA THR A 26 -3.36 -4.29 -1.13
C THR A 26 -3.08 -4.15 -2.61
N ILE A 27 -2.41 -5.15 -3.20
CA ILE A 27 -2.16 -5.25 -4.64
C ILE A 27 -2.98 -6.41 -5.18
N ILE A 28 -3.58 -6.21 -6.35
CA ILE A 28 -4.31 -7.21 -7.12
C ILE A 28 -3.64 -7.28 -8.49
N ALA A 29 -3.24 -8.49 -8.88
CA ALA A 29 -2.60 -8.82 -10.14
C ALA A 29 -2.97 -10.25 -10.55
N ASP A 30 -2.66 -10.63 -11.78
CA ASP A 30 -2.97 -11.97 -12.31
C ASP A 30 -2.17 -13.09 -11.62
N SER A 31 -0.98 -12.77 -11.10
CA SER A 31 -0.08 -13.70 -10.42
C SER A 31 0.19 -13.29 -8.98
N SER A 32 0.20 -14.27 -8.07
CA SER A 32 0.59 -14.03 -6.67
C SER A 32 2.03 -13.55 -6.52
N LEU A 33 2.92 -13.93 -7.45
CA LEU A 33 4.30 -13.47 -7.46
C LEU A 33 4.36 -11.95 -7.73
N ASP A 34 3.56 -11.45 -8.68
CA ASP A 34 3.53 -10.03 -8.99
C ASP A 34 2.96 -9.23 -7.82
N CYS A 35 1.90 -9.75 -7.16
CA CYS A 35 1.39 -9.15 -5.93
C CYS A 35 2.51 -8.97 -4.88
N GLU A 36 3.30 -10.01 -4.62
CA GLU A 36 4.37 -9.97 -3.61
C GLU A 36 5.53 -9.02 -4.01
N ILE A 37 5.91 -9.02 -5.29
CA ILE A 37 6.94 -8.10 -5.82
C ILE A 37 6.49 -6.65 -5.62
N TRP A 38 5.24 -6.33 -5.98
CA TRP A 38 4.71 -4.99 -5.91
C TRP A 38 4.44 -4.53 -4.48
N THR A 39 3.87 -5.37 -3.62
CA THR A 39 3.69 -5.04 -2.20
C THR A 39 5.03 -4.77 -1.53
N THR A 40 6.03 -5.62 -1.73
CA THR A 40 7.38 -5.43 -1.15
C THR A 40 8.05 -4.15 -1.66
N ARG A 41 7.87 -3.83 -2.95
CA ARG A 41 8.47 -2.64 -3.57
C ARG A 41 7.82 -1.33 -3.10
N LEU A 42 6.52 -1.35 -2.86
CA LEU A 42 5.71 -0.15 -2.65
C LEU A 42 5.39 0.11 -1.17
N PHE A 43 5.30 -0.94 -0.35
CA PHE A 43 4.97 -0.79 1.06
C PHE A 43 6.04 0.05 1.77
N GLY A 44 5.60 1.01 2.57
CA GLY A 44 6.49 1.91 3.27
C GLY A 44 6.88 3.19 2.52
N LEU A 45 6.53 3.33 1.24
CA LEU A 45 6.63 4.60 0.53
C LEU A 45 5.49 5.56 0.92
N ASN A 46 5.52 6.80 0.43
CA ASN A 46 4.41 7.74 0.59
C ASN A 46 3.18 7.28 -0.21
N SER A 47 2.00 7.28 0.41
CA SER A 47 0.75 6.79 -0.18
C SER A 47 0.41 7.41 -1.54
N SER A 48 0.64 8.72 -1.71
CA SER A 48 0.32 9.43 -2.96
C SER A 48 1.24 9.01 -4.10
N LYS A 49 2.52 8.75 -3.79
CA LYS A 49 3.48 8.21 -4.75
C LYS A 49 3.12 6.79 -5.15
N VAL A 50 2.75 5.95 -4.19
CA VAL A 50 2.31 4.56 -4.43
C VAL A 50 1.07 4.54 -5.31
N PHE A 51 0.06 5.37 -5.00
CA PHE A 51 -1.16 5.48 -5.80
C PHE A 51 -0.87 5.90 -7.24
N ASN A 52 0.05 6.86 -7.44
CA ASN A 52 0.45 7.29 -8.78
C ASN A 52 1.12 6.16 -9.57
N ILE A 53 1.97 5.36 -8.94
CA ILE A 53 2.62 4.20 -9.58
C ILE A 53 1.56 3.17 -10.00
N ILE A 54 0.68 2.76 -9.08
CA ILE A 54 -0.39 1.80 -9.36
C ILE A 54 -1.30 2.29 -10.50
N THR A 55 -1.59 3.60 -10.55
CA THR A 55 -2.45 4.16 -11.61
C THR A 55 -1.82 4.13 -13.01
N HIS A 56 -0.49 4.05 -13.11
CA HIS A 56 0.23 4.02 -14.39
C HIS A 56 0.76 2.63 -14.76
N GLU A 57 0.61 1.65 -13.89
CA GLU A 57 1.03 0.28 -14.14
C GLU A 57 -0.18 -0.54 -14.64
N PRO A 58 -0.19 -1.01 -15.89
CA PRO A 58 -1.37 -1.62 -16.51
C PRO A 58 -1.72 -3.00 -15.93
N ASP A 59 -0.73 -3.71 -15.38
CA ASP A 59 -0.87 -5.11 -14.97
C ASP A 59 -1.26 -5.28 -13.50
N ILE A 60 -1.43 -4.18 -12.76
CA ILE A 60 -1.83 -4.21 -11.36
C ILE A 60 -2.93 -3.22 -11.03
N GLU A 61 -3.71 -3.58 -10.03
CA GLU A 61 -4.65 -2.72 -9.34
C GLU A 61 -4.29 -2.67 -7.85
N GLY A 62 -4.84 -1.70 -7.11
CA GLY A 62 -4.53 -1.62 -5.69
C GLY A 62 -5.45 -0.74 -4.87
N ILE A 63 -5.40 -1.01 -3.56
CA ILE A 63 -6.15 -0.33 -2.52
C ILE A 63 -5.15 0.14 -1.47
N ILE A 64 -5.22 1.41 -1.11
CA ILE A 64 -4.41 2.01 -0.05
C ILE A 64 -5.36 2.55 1.01
N VAL A 65 -5.14 2.14 2.25
CA VAL A 65 -5.77 2.74 3.43
C VAL A 65 -4.71 3.52 4.16
N THR A 66 -4.96 4.79 4.45
CA THR A 66 -4.05 5.64 5.22
C THR A 66 -4.40 5.62 6.71
N LYS A 67 -3.45 5.99 7.55
CA LYS A 67 -3.62 6.06 9.02
C LYS A 67 -4.69 7.07 9.46
N ASP A 68 -4.98 8.07 8.63
CA ASP A 68 -6.07 9.03 8.83
C ASP A 68 -7.40 8.59 8.19
N GLN A 69 -7.57 7.29 7.97
CA GLN A 69 -8.81 6.65 7.48
C GLN A 69 -9.26 7.12 6.09
N ARG A 70 -8.33 7.55 5.24
CA ARG A 70 -8.61 7.80 3.82
C ARG A 70 -8.35 6.54 3.01
N LEU A 71 -9.11 6.43 1.92
CA LEU A 71 -9.07 5.29 1.01
C LEU A 71 -8.74 5.76 -0.40
N ALA A 72 -7.71 5.17 -1.01
CA ALA A 72 -7.40 5.36 -2.41
C ALA A 72 -7.52 4.02 -3.14
N ILE A 73 -8.26 4.02 -4.26
CA ILE A 73 -8.57 2.82 -5.03
C ILE A 73 -8.28 3.10 -6.50
N SER A 74 -7.54 2.19 -7.12
CA SER A 74 -7.27 2.21 -8.55
C SER A 74 -8.57 2.08 -9.38
N ARG A 75 -8.50 2.49 -10.65
CA ARG A 75 -9.72 2.68 -11.47
C ARG A 75 -10.46 1.37 -11.75
N GLY A 76 -9.77 0.25 -11.97
CA GLY A 76 -10.40 -1.03 -12.28
C GLY A 76 -11.24 -1.58 -11.14
N LEU A 77 -10.87 -1.27 -9.89
CA LEU A 77 -11.55 -1.76 -8.69
C LEU A 77 -12.76 -0.93 -8.28
N LYS A 78 -12.93 0.29 -8.80
CA LYS A 78 -14.05 1.18 -8.41
C LYS A 78 -15.44 0.56 -8.59
N LYS A 79 -15.60 -0.38 -9.52
CA LYS A 79 -16.89 -1.05 -9.79
C LYS A 79 -17.14 -2.29 -8.94
N SER A 80 -16.09 -2.87 -8.37
CA SER A 80 -16.15 -4.17 -7.66
C SER A 80 -15.78 -4.04 -6.17
N PHE A 81 -15.52 -2.82 -5.71
CA PHE A 81 -15.15 -2.53 -4.34
C PHE A 81 -16.35 -1.98 -3.55
N THR A 82 -16.56 -2.52 -2.35
CA THR A 82 -17.59 -2.06 -1.41
C THR A 82 -16.92 -1.73 -0.08
N VAL A 83 -17.08 -0.49 0.39
CA VAL A 83 -16.74 -0.15 1.78
C VAL A 83 -17.82 -0.75 2.67
N LEU A 84 -17.42 -1.62 3.59
CA LEU A 84 -18.28 -2.05 4.68
C LEU A 84 -17.92 -1.18 5.88
N TYR A 85 -18.89 -0.38 6.35
CA TYR A 85 -18.91 0.52 7.52
C TYR A 85 -17.87 1.67 7.57
#